data_AF-B0E5T2-F1
#
_entry.id   AF-B0E5T2-F1
#
_cell.length_a   1.000
_cell.length_b   1.000
_cell.length_c   1.000
_cell.angle_alpha   90.00
_cell.angle_beta   90.00
_cell.angle_gamma   90.00
#
_symmetry.space_group_name_H-M   'P 1'
#
loop_
_entity.id
_entity.type
_entity.pdbx_description
1 polymer ?
#
loop_
_entity_poly.entity_id
_entity_poly.type
_entity_poly.pdbx_seq_one_letter_code
_entity_poly.pdbx_strand_id
1 'polypeptide(L)'
;MNPFNNFDEIDFRNAQLPEAINGQTIELLKSKKEIKPVVQSPNQQKRDINTLAKQKGMTEECQRMAFLIGLLNYRGVGLIIARRSKKAEKALQYIEVVGLFGIIEVSHKQLLERVQKEETEYSRLNIRSYNERYHRKNIFAVTYNYLLQLAIRLYDGSLQFEIKKTKSTKVTIKMKKFISVTLKNKNYSSQEILIIGDRIYKIISELMNSSSIQNTTSKVFKIEPKFIPFQYEMSFNSIYLKKYSISHSSTE
;
A
#
# COMPACT_ATOMS: atom_id res chain seq x y z
N MET A 1 39.20 -5.13 -5.04
CA MET A 1 38.79 -3.74 -4.74
C MET A 1 37.39 -3.55 -5.33
N ASN A 2 36.38 -3.37 -4.48
CA ASN A 2 34.96 -3.38 -4.84
C ASN A 2 34.44 -1.92 -4.94
N PRO A 3 33.88 -1.46 -6.06
CA PRO A 3 33.54 -0.04 -6.22
C PRO A 3 32.05 0.31 -6.01
N PHE A 4 31.30 -0.46 -5.20
CA PHE A 4 29.88 -0.16 -4.94
C PHE A 4 29.47 -0.45 -3.50
N ASN A 5 30.00 0.34 -2.56
CA ASN A 5 29.41 0.53 -1.24
C ASN A 5 29.31 2.05 -1.01
N ASN A 6 28.19 2.64 -1.41
CA ASN A 6 27.80 3.99 -1.01
C ASN A 6 26.27 4.07 -1.00
N PHE A 7 25.65 3.39 -0.03
CA PHE A 7 24.23 3.57 0.29
C PHE A 7 23.99 4.51 1.47
N ASP A 8 25.06 5.09 2.04
CA ASP A 8 25.00 5.88 3.28
C ASP A 8 24.91 7.40 3.08
N GLU A 9 24.84 7.89 1.83
CA GLU A 9 24.61 9.32 1.54
C GLU A 9 23.43 9.51 0.58
N ILE A 10 22.21 9.24 1.04
CA ILE A 10 21.03 9.84 0.43
C ILE A 10 20.61 11.01 1.32
N ASP A 11 21.06 12.21 0.96
CA ASP A 11 20.62 13.44 1.59
C ASP A 11 19.14 13.71 1.24
N PHE A 12 18.25 13.34 2.16
CA PHE A 12 16.81 13.59 2.07
C PHE A 12 16.42 15.07 2.33
N ARG A 13 17.37 16.03 2.27
CA ARG A 13 17.12 17.46 2.50
C ARG A 13 16.81 18.25 1.21
N ASN A 14 17.11 17.72 0.02
CA ASN A 14 16.94 18.47 -1.24
C ASN A 14 15.65 18.17 -2.03
N ALA A 15 14.66 17.51 -1.42
CA ALA A 15 13.27 17.66 -1.86
C ALA A 15 12.70 18.94 -1.22
N GLN A 16 13.17 20.11 -1.67
CA GLN A 16 12.59 21.39 -1.28
C GLN A 16 11.13 21.44 -1.74
N LEU A 17 10.23 21.27 -0.76
CA LEU A 17 8.85 21.70 -0.87
C LEU A 17 8.84 23.23 -0.82
N PRO A 18 8.08 23.94 -1.67
CA PRO A 18 7.86 25.37 -1.48
C PRO A 18 7.22 25.60 -0.12
N GLU A 19 7.85 26.45 0.70
CA GLU A 19 7.28 26.94 1.95
C GLU A 19 5.98 27.66 1.66
N ALA A 20 4.88 27.18 2.23
CA ALA A 20 3.61 27.88 2.18
C ALA A 20 2.96 27.91 3.58
N ILE A 21 3.22 29.04 4.23
CA ILE A 21 2.27 29.87 4.99
C ILE A 21 1.93 29.40 6.42
N ASN A 22 2.52 30.13 7.35
CA ASN A 22 2.08 30.38 8.73
C ASN A 22 0.56 30.59 8.82
N GLY A 23 -0.08 29.80 9.67
CA GLY A 23 -1.42 30.06 10.18
C GLY A 23 -1.42 29.86 11.69
N GLN A 24 -1.33 30.97 12.42
CA GLN A 24 -1.54 31.05 13.87
C GLN A 24 -2.87 30.41 14.26
N THR A 25 -2.92 29.64 15.34
CA THR A 25 -4.06 29.68 16.26
C THR A 25 -3.62 29.27 17.66
N ILE A 26 -3.60 30.27 18.55
CA ILE A 26 -3.53 30.12 20.01
C ILE A 26 -4.96 29.90 20.54
N GLU A 27 -5.05 29.03 21.56
CA GLU A 27 -6.11 28.94 22.59
C GLU A 27 -7.54 28.47 22.24
N LEU A 28 -8.02 27.43 22.91
CA LEU A 28 -8.61 27.54 24.25
C LEU A 28 -9.15 26.17 24.72
N LEU A 29 -8.70 25.76 25.90
CA LEU A 29 -9.34 24.74 26.73
C LEU A 29 -10.83 25.04 26.88
N LYS A 30 -11.69 24.12 26.43
CA LYS A 30 -13.11 24.12 26.80
C LYS A 30 -13.47 22.85 27.56
N SER A 31 -14.09 23.08 28.70
CA SER A 31 -14.57 22.14 29.70
C SER A 31 -15.50 21.05 29.13
N LYS A 32 -15.45 19.87 29.76
CA LYS A 32 -16.38 18.74 29.53
C LYS A 32 -17.83 19.23 29.61
N LYS A 33 -18.51 19.31 28.46
CA LYS A 33 -19.97 19.40 28.39
C LYS A 33 -20.56 18.00 28.33
N GLU A 34 -21.56 17.78 29.16
CA GLU A 34 -22.39 16.58 29.25
C GLU A 34 -22.90 16.13 27.87
N ILE A 35 -22.82 14.83 27.63
CA ILE A 35 -23.25 14.19 26.38
C ILE A 35 -24.76 14.02 26.43
N LYS A 36 -25.51 14.92 25.79
CA LYS A 36 -26.88 14.62 25.37
C LYS A 36 -26.85 13.72 24.13
N PRO A 37 -27.79 12.76 23.97
CA PRO A 37 -27.83 11.92 22.80
C PRO A 37 -28.10 12.79 21.56
N VAL A 38 -27.08 12.91 20.71
CA VAL A 38 -27.18 13.67 19.45
C VAL A 38 -28.04 12.86 18.49
N VAL A 39 -29.27 13.32 18.25
CA VAL A 39 -30.09 12.86 17.13
C VAL A 39 -29.35 13.24 15.85
N GLN A 40 -28.68 12.27 15.23
CA GLN A 40 -27.89 12.51 14.02
C GLN A 40 -28.81 12.90 12.87
N SER A 41 -28.57 14.06 12.26
CA SER A 41 -29.32 14.48 11.08
C SER A 41 -29.13 13.49 9.92
N PRO A 42 -30.12 13.32 9.02
CA PRO A 42 -30.00 12.43 7.85
C PRO A 42 -28.80 12.74 6.95
N ASN A 43 -28.40 14.03 6.90
CA ASN A 43 -27.23 14.48 6.16
C ASN A 43 -25.91 14.08 6.83
N GLN A 44 -25.88 13.98 8.16
CA GLN A 44 -24.73 13.51 8.93
C GLN A 44 -24.55 11.99 8.76
N GLN A 45 -25.65 11.22 8.84
CA GLN A 45 -25.62 9.78 8.59
C GLN A 45 -25.11 9.43 7.18
N LYS A 46 -25.54 10.16 6.13
CA LYS A 46 -25.02 9.98 4.76
C LYS A 46 -23.52 10.30 4.65
N ARG A 47 -23.03 11.32 5.35
CA ARG A 47 -21.59 11.66 5.38
C ARG A 47 -20.77 10.57 6.06
N ASP A 48 -21.30 9.98 7.14
CA ASP A 48 -20.64 8.92 7.88
C ASP A 48 -20.55 7.63 7.08
N ILE A 49 -21.63 7.21 6.41
CA ILE A 49 -21.64 6.04 5.50
C ILE A 49 -20.61 6.19 4.37
N ASN A 50 -20.57 7.37 3.73
CA ASN A 50 -19.60 7.64 2.67
C ASN A 50 -18.16 7.64 3.17
N THR A 51 -17.93 8.10 4.39
CA THR A 51 -16.61 8.10 5.03
C THR A 51 -16.16 6.68 5.34
N LEU A 52 -17.05 5.86 5.90
CA LEU A 52 -16.79 4.44 6.17
C LEU A 52 -16.49 3.65 4.89
N ALA A 53 -17.26 3.88 3.82
CA ALA A 53 -17.01 3.23 2.53
C ALA A 53 -15.64 3.61 1.94
N LYS A 54 -15.25 4.88 2.04
CA LYS A 54 -13.91 5.34 1.62
C LYS A 54 -12.79 4.72 2.45
N GLN A 55 -12.97 4.64 3.77
CA GLN A 55 -12.01 4.00 4.67
C GLN A 55 -11.84 2.52 4.34
N LYS A 56 -12.96 1.80 4.17
CA LYS A 56 -12.95 0.38 3.77
C LYS A 56 -12.20 0.19 2.45
N GLY A 57 -12.51 0.98 1.42
CA GLY A 57 -11.83 0.91 0.13
C GLY A 57 -10.32 1.12 0.24
N MET A 58 -9.88 2.10 1.05
CA MET A 58 -8.45 2.36 1.28
C MET A 58 -7.77 1.20 2.03
N THR A 59 -8.41 0.66 3.06
CA THR A 59 -7.92 -0.50 3.80
C THR A 59 -7.70 -1.70 2.88
N GLU A 60 -8.67 -2.01 2.01
CA GLU A 60 -8.53 -3.12 1.09
C GLU A 60 -7.41 -2.89 0.04
N GLU A 61 -7.17 -1.64 -0.36
CA GLU A 61 -6.04 -1.31 -1.26
C GLU A 61 -4.69 -1.50 -0.57
N CYS A 62 -4.59 -1.14 0.72
CA CYS A 62 -3.40 -1.37 1.52
C CYS A 62 -3.13 -2.88 1.72
N GLN A 63 -4.17 -3.67 1.98
CA GLN A 63 -4.07 -5.13 2.09
C GLN A 63 -3.62 -5.77 0.77
N ARG A 64 -4.16 -5.34 -0.38
CA ARG A 64 -3.71 -5.83 -1.69
C ARG A 64 -2.26 -5.45 -1.99
N MET A 65 -1.83 -4.25 -1.58
CA MET A 65 -0.42 -3.85 -1.69
C MET A 65 0.48 -4.74 -0.82
N ALA A 66 0.10 -4.99 0.43
CA ALA A 66 0.85 -5.87 1.32
C ALA A 66 0.92 -7.31 0.78
N PHE A 67 -0.18 -7.83 0.21
CA PHE A 67 -0.18 -9.12 -0.48
C PHE A 67 0.84 -9.17 -1.63
N LEU A 68 0.85 -8.14 -2.48
CA LEU A 68 1.80 -8.02 -3.59
C LEU A 68 3.25 -7.93 -3.11
N ILE A 69 3.50 -7.20 -2.02
CA ILE A 69 4.81 -7.14 -1.37
C ILE A 69 5.23 -8.53 -0.89
N GLY A 70 4.32 -9.31 -0.29
CA GLY A 70 4.58 -10.68 0.11
C GLY A 70 5.01 -11.59 -1.04
N LEU A 71 4.30 -11.52 -2.18
CA LEU A 71 4.64 -12.28 -3.38
C LEU A 71 6.07 -11.96 -3.87
N LEU A 72 6.39 -10.67 -3.98
CA LEU A 72 7.71 -10.23 -4.42
C LEU A 72 8.79 -10.65 -3.45
N ASN A 73 8.56 -10.48 -2.15
CA ASN A 73 9.51 -10.83 -1.12
C ASN A 73 9.82 -12.33 -1.09
N TYR A 74 8.80 -13.16 -1.25
CA TYR A 74 8.96 -14.61 -1.36
C TYR A 74 9.83 -15.02 -2.56
N ARG A 75 9.78 -14.27 -3.67
CA ARG A 75 10.65 -14.48 -4.83
C ARG A 75 12.06 -13.92 -4.66
N GLY A 76 12.39 -13.32 -3.51
CA GLY A 76 13.73 -12.81 -3.22
C GLY A 76 13.90 -11.31 -3.46
N VAL A 77 12.81 -10.55 -3.57
CA VAL A 77 12.87 -9.08 -3.67
C VAL A 77 12.86 -8.46 -2.28
N GLY A 78 13.92 -7.75 -1.93
CA GLY A 78 13.96 -6.84 -0.79
C GLY A 78 13.27 -5.53 -1.11
N LEU A 79 12.64 -4.90 -0.13
CA LEU A 79 11.89 -3.65 -0.31
C LEU A 79 12.38 -2.56 0.62
N ILE A 80 12.45 -1.33 0.11
CA ILE A 80 12.70 -0.12 0.89
C ILE A 80 11.37 0.64 0.97
N ILE A 81 10.88 0.86 2.18
CA ILE A 81 9.59 1.48 2.47
C ILE A 81 9.82 2.81 3.19
N ALA A 82 9.16 3.88 2.76
CA ALA A 82 9.19 5.14 3.48
C ALA A 82 8.34 5.05 4.76
N ARG A 83 8.93 5.48 5.88
CA ARG A 83 8.19 5.65 7.14
C ARG A 83 7.31 6.89 7.02
N ARG A 84 6.00 6.72 7.20
CA ARG A 84 5.03 7.82 7.24
C ARG A 84 4.38 7.87 8.62
N SER A 85 4.18 9.07 9.15
CA SER A 85 3.43 9.24 10.40
C SER A 85 1.97 8.86 10.19
N LYS A 86 1.41 8.11 11.14
CA LYS A 86 0.01 7.70 11.09
C LYS A 86 -0.90 8.91 11.23
N LYS A 87 -1.59 9.30 10.14
CA LYS A 87 -2.47 10.49 10.11
C LYS A 87 -3.89 10.21 10.61
N ALA A 88 -4.36 8.96 10.54
CA ALA A 88 -5.71 8.58 10.96
C ALA A 88 -5.67 7.23 11.67
N GLU A 89 -6.34 7.14 12.81
CA GLU A 89 -6.27 5.98 13.71
C GLU A 89 -6.90 4.72 13.10
N LYS A 90 -8.03 4.88 12.39
CA LYS A 90 -8.91 3.78 11.94
C LYS A 90 -8.63 3.19 10.56
N ALA A 91 -7.84 3.85 9.72
CA ALA A 91 -7.57 3.39 8.36
C ALA A 91 -6.12 2.91 8.21
N LEU A 92 -5.93 1.83 7.45
CA LEU A 92 -4.57 1.42 7.06
C LEU A 92 -3.95 2.51 6.19
N GLN A 93 -2.64 2.67 6.30
CA GLN A 93 -1.89 3.62 5.49
C GLN A 93 -1.26 2.90 4.30
N TYR A 94 -1.17 3.61 3.18
CA TYR A 94 -0.47 3.08 2.02
C TYR A 94 1.00 2.81 2.36
N ILE A 95 1.45 1.62 2.00
CA ILE A 95 2.87 1.24 2.07
C ILE A 95 3.56 1.90 0.87
N GLU A 96 4.38 2.91 1.15
CA GLU A 96 5.13 3.63 0.11
C GLU A 96 6.46 2.95 -0.14
N VAL A 97 6.51 2.12 -1.17
CA VAL A 97 7.74 1.50 -1.65
C VAL A 97 8.55 2.53 -2.41
N VAL A 98 9.74 2.85 -1.90
CA VAL A 98 10.68 3.83 -2.46
C VAL A 98 11.91 3.17 -3.06
N GLY A 99 12.06 1.85 -2.96
CA GLY A 99 13.15 1.14 -3.62
C GLY A 99 13.01 -0.38 -3.51
N LEU A 100 13.76 -1.09 -4.34
CA LEU A 100 13.84 -2.55 -4.37
C LEU A 100 15.32 -2.96 -4.40
N PHE A 101 15.62 -4.10 -3.78
CA PHE A 101 16.96 -4.70 -3.77
C PHE A 101 16.86 -6.23 -3.72
N GLY A 102 18.00 -6.94 -3.73
CA GLY A 102 18.03 -8.40 -3.77
C GLY A 102 18.14 -8.91 -5.21
N ILE A 103 17.23 -9.77 -5.65
CA ILE A 103 17.28 -10.30 -7.03
C ILE A 103 17.01 -9.24 -8.11
N ILE A 104 16.47 -8.09 -7.72
CA ILE A 104 16.19 -6.94 -8.57
C ILE A 104 16.56 -5.69 -7.79
N GLU A 105 17.27 -4.78 -8.46
CA GLU A 105 17.65 -3.49 -7.88
C GLU A 105 16.94 -2.35 -8.60
N VAL A 106 16.18 -1.56 -7.83
CA VAL A 106 15.51 -0.35 -8.32
C VAL A 106 15.62 0.74 -7.26
N SER A 107 16.35 1.80 -7.58
CA SER A 107 16.47 2.97 -6.72
C SER A 107 15.19 3.83 -6.72
N HIS A 108 15.07 4.71 -5.72
CA HIS A 108 13.97 5.68 -5.66
C HIS A 108 13.92 6.57 -6.89
N LYS A 109 15.09 7.03 -7.37
CA LYS A 109 15.20 7.84 -8.59
C LYS A 109 14.57 7.12 -9.79
N GLN A 110 14.88 5.85 -9.99
CA GLN A 110 14.33 5.05 -11.09
C GLN A 110 12.81 4.83 -10.98
N LEU A 111 12.26 4.76 -9.76
CA LEU A 111 10.80 4.73 -9.57
C LEU A 111 10.18 6.08 -9.95
N LEU A 112 10.78 7.20 -9.53
CA LEU A 112 10.29 8.54 -9.87
C LEU A 112 10.37 8.83 -11.38
N GLU A 113 11.42 8.37 -12.05
CA GLU A 113 11.54 8.46 -13.51
C GLU A 113 10.39 7.74 -14.23
N ARG A 114 9.94 6.59 -13.71
CA ARG A 114 8.76 5.88 -14.25
C ARG A 114 7.48 6.70 -14.06
N VAL A 115 7.33 7.32 -12.88
CA VAL A 115 6.19 8.21 -12.60
C VAL A 115 6.18 9.37 -13.58
N GLN A 116 7.31 10.05 -13.75
CA GLN A 116 7.43 11.19 -14.66
C GLN A 116 7.13 10.79 -16.11
N LYS A 117 7.58 9.61 -16.55
CA LYS A 117 7.28 9.08 -17.88
C LYS A 117 5.77 8.86 -18.06
N GLU A 118 5.11 8.13 -17.16
CA GLU A 118 3.67 7.88 -17.27
C GLU A 118 2.86 9.17 -17.13
N GLU A 119 3.27 10.10 -16.27
CA GLU A 119 2.61 11.41 -16.15
C GLU A 119 2.75 12.24 -17.42
N THR A 120 3.93 12.22 -18.07
CA THR A 120 4.14 12.92 -19.34
C THR A 120 3.29 12.33 -20.45
N GLU A 121 3.25 11.00 -20.58
CA GLU A 121 2.40 10.31 -21.55
C GLU A 121 0.91 10.62 -21.30
N TYR A 122 0.50 10.64 -20.03
CA TYR A 122 -0.86 10.94 -19.64
C TYR A 122 -1.25 12.41 -19.85
N SER A 123 -0.33 13.35 -19.60
CA SER A 123 -0.53 14.80 -19.83
C SER A 123 -0.51 15.17 -21.31
N ARG A 124 0.21 14.45 -22.17
CA ARG A 124 0.06 14.60 -23.63
C ARG A 124 -1.37 14.34 -24.09
N LEU A 125 -2.09 13.49 -23.37
CA LEU A 125 -3.51 13.19 -23.59
C LEU A 125 -4.46 14.15 -22.84
N ASN A 126 -3.95 14.96 -21.89
CA ASN A 126 -4.73 15.88 -21.05
C ASN A 126 -3.94 17.15 -20.77
N ILE A 127 -4.28 18.25 -21.46
CA ILE A 127 -3.67 19.58 -21.26
C ILE A 127 -4.08 20.11 -19.88
N ARG A 128 -3.28 19.89 -18.83
CA ARG A 128 -3.49 20.47 -17.50
C ARG A 128 -2.20 20.83 -16.78
N SER A 129 -2.25 21.89 -15.98
CA SER A 129 -1.19 22.32 -15.09
C SER A 129 -0.94 21.31 -13.97
N TYR A 130 0.30 21.26 -13.47
CA TYR A 130 0.71 20.38 -12.38
C TYR A 130 -0.13 20.56 -11.11
N ASN A 131 -0.42 19.46 -10.42
CA ASN A 131 -1.12 19.46 -9.14
C ASN A 131 -0.49 18.42 -8.20
N GLU A 132 0.07 18.89 -7.08
CA GLU A 132 0.84 18.05 -6.15
C GLU A 132 0.03 16.87 -5.57
N ARG A 133 -1.25 17.09 -5.29
CA ARG A 133 -2.13 16.04 -4.77
C ARG A 133 -2.32 14.91 -5.78
N TYR A 134 -2.39 15.24 -7.07
CA TYR A 134 -2.50 14.24 -8.13
C TYR A 134 -1.18 13.53 -8.34
N HIS A 135 -0.06 14.26 -8.31
CA HIS A 135 1.28 13.68 -8.39
C HIS A 135 1.52 12.61 -7.30
N ARG A 136 1.20 12.91 -6.04
CA ARG A 136 1.31 11.91 -4.95
C ARG A 136 0.48 10.65 -5.21
N LYS A 137 -0.73 10.78 -5.78
CA LYS A 137 -1.55 9.61 -6.13
C LYS A 137 -0.97 8.83 -7.30
N ASN A 138 -0.40 9.53 -8.27
CA ASN A 138 0.25 8.92 -9.42
C ASN A 138 1.47 8.11 -9.00
N ILE A 139 2.30 8.60 -8.06
CA ILE A 139 3.40 7.83 -7.47
C ILE A 139 2.90 6.47 -6.97
N PHE A 140 1.85 6.45 -6.13
CA PHE A 140 1.31 5.19 -5.62
C PHE A 140 0.78 4.29 -6.74
N ALA A 141 0.03 4.84 -7.70
CA ALA A 141 -0.56 4.07 -8.78
C ALA A 141 0.50 3.44 -9.71
N VAL A 142 1.51 4.22 -10.11
CA VAL A 142 2.59 3.78 -10.99
C VAL A 142 3.47 2.77 -10.28
N THR A 143 3.87 3.03 -9.03
CA THR A 143 4.65 2.07 -8.25
C THR A 143 3.89 0.77 -8.06
N TYR A 144 2.61 0.81 -7.69
CA TYR A 144 1.78 -0.39 -7.57
C TYR A 144 1.72 -1.17 -8.89
N ASN A 145 1.46 -0.48 -10.00
CA ASN A 145 1.40 -1.09 -11.33
C ASN A 145 2.73 -1.74 -11.71
N TYR A 146 3.85 -1.08 -11.40
CA TYR A 146 5.19 -1.59 -11.65
C TYR A 146 5.46 -2.87 -10.85
N LEU A 147 5.15 -2.87 -9.54
CA LEU A 147 5.30 -4.04 -8.68
C LEU A 147 4.44 -5.22 -9.16
N LEU A 148 3.24 -4.95 -9.67
CA LEU A 148 2.36 -5.98 -10.24
C LEU A 148 2.98 -6.62 -11.49
N GLN A 149 3.52 -5.80 -12.40
CA GLN A 149 4.24 -6.31 -13.58
C GLN A 149 5.53 -7.03 -13.22
N LEU A 150 6.21 -6.59 -12.16
CA LEU A 150 7.38 -7.26 -11.63
C LEU A 150 7.03 -8.66 -11.13
N ALA A 151 5.94 -8.80 -10.37
CA ALA A 151 5.49 -10.08 -9.86
C ALA A 151 5.15 -11.03 -11.01
N ILE A 152 4.40 -10.59 -12.03
CA ILE A 152 4.08 -11.43 -13.20
C ILE A 152 5.35 -11.98 -13.86
N ARG A 153 6.36 -11.12 -14.08
CA ARG A 153 7.64 -11.51 -14.68
C ARG A 153 8.41 -12.52 -13.81
N LEU A 154 8.48 -12.29 -12.50
CA LEU A 154 9.24 -13.14 -11.57
C LEU A 154 8.65 -14.54 -11.37
N TYR A 155 7.36 -14.71 -11.67
CA TYR A 155 6.67 -15.99 -11.56
C TYR A 155 6.52 -16.72 -12.91
N ASP A 156 7.07 -16.15 -13.98
CA ASP A 156 7.26 -16.81 -15.29
C ASP A 156 6.03 -17.61 -15.77
N GLY A 157 4.90 -16.91 -15.92
CA GLY A 157 3.64 -17.50 -16.38
C GLY A 157 2.83 -18.27 -15.33
N SER A 158 3.42 -18.62 -14.19
CA SER A 158 2.70 -19.33 -13.10
C SER A 158 1.84 -18.42 -12.22
N LEU A 159 1.87 -17.09 -12.43
CA LEU A 159 1.09 -16.09 -11.70
C LEU A 159 0.23 -15.28 -12.66
N GLN A 160 -1.06 -15.20 -12.38
CA GLN A 160 -2.02 -14.39 -13.13
C GLN A 160 -2.86 -13.55 -12.17
N PHE A 161 -3.14 -12.31 -12.56
CA PHE A 161 -4.00 -11.40 -11.81
C PHE A 161 -5.25 -11.09 -12.61
N GLU A 162 -6.41 -11.26 -12.00
CA GLU A 162 -7.66 -10.74 -12.56
C GLU A 162 -7.81 -9.27 -12.17
N ILE A 163 -7.77 -8.36 -13.15
CA ILE A 163 -7.82 -6.92 -12.90
C ILE A 163 -9.26 -6.41 -12.88
N LYS A 164 -9.62 -5.68 -11.83
CA LYS A 164 -10.90 -4.97 -11.70
C LYS A 164 -11.05 -3.98 -12.85
N LYS A 165 -12.12 -4.13 -13.63
CA LYS A 165 -12.53 -3.10 -14.59
C LYS A 165 -13.05 -1.89 -13.84
N THR A 166 -12.21 -0.85 -13.75
CA THR A 166 -12.62 0.47 -13.21
C THR A 166 -12.73 1.49 -14.34
N LYS A 167 -13.65 2.46 -14.21
CA LYS A 167 -13.73 3.59 -15.14
C LYS A 167 -12.41 4.39 -15.07
N SER A 168 -11.87 4.80 -16.21
CA SER A 168 -10.71 5.69 -16.25
C SER A 168 -11.11 7.04 -15.66
N THR A 169 -10.19 7.64 -14.89
CA THR A 169 -10.30 9.06 -14.54
C THR A 169 -9.57 9.88 -15.60
N LYS A 170 -9.90 11.17 -15.76
CA LYS A 170 -9.20 12.11 -16.65
C LYS A 170 -8.03 12.85 -15.98
N VAL A 171 -7.75 12.53 -14.71
CA VAL A 171 -6.93 13.39 -13.84
C VAL A 171 -5.76 12.66 -13.22
N THR A 172 -5.92 11.38 -12.91
CA THR A 172 -4.86 10.57 -12.27
C THR A 172 -4.67 9.28 -13.04
N ILE A 173 -3.43 8.80 -13.05
CA ILE A 173 -3.06 7.49 -13.58
C ILE A 173 -3.87 6.42 -12.85
N LYS A 174 -4.39 5.47 -13.63
CA LYS A 174 -5.25 4.40 -13.11
C LYS A 174 -4.40 3.29 -12.49
N MET A 175 -4.61 3.04 -11.20
CA MET A 175 -4.06 1.87 -10.52
C MET A 175 -4.79 0.59 -10.97
N LYS A 176 -4.04 -0.44 -11.37
CA LYS A 176 -4.51 -1.74 -11.86
C LYS A 176 -4.87 -2.67 -10.70
N LYS A 177 -5.98 -2.37 -10.02
CA LYS A 177 -6.45 -3.13 -8.85
C LYS A 177 -6.84 -4.56 -9.25
N PHE A 178 -6.23 -5.58 -8.65
CA PHE A 178 -6.63 -6.97 -8.86
C PHE A 178 -7.72 -7.43 -7.88
N ILE A 179 -8.55 -8.38 -8.29
CA ILE A 179 -9.65 -8.95 -7.49
C ILE A 179 -9.45 -10.44 -7.19
N SER A 180 -8.74 -11.16 -8.04
CA SER A 180 -8.36 -12.56 -7.81
C SER A 180 -6.94 -12.79 -8.32
N VAL A 181 -6.32 -13.86 -7.82
CA VAL A 181 -4.94 -14.24 -8.15
C VAL A 181 -4.91 -15.73 -8.41
N THR A 182 -4.37 -16.14 -9.55
CA THR A 182 -4.05 -17.54 -9.82
C THR A 182 -2.55 -17.73 -9.67
N LEU A 183 -2.13 -18.64 -8.79
CA LEU A 183 -0.73 -18.99 -8.60
C LEU A 183 -0.56 -20.51 -8.66
N LYS A 184 0.25 -20.99 -9.61
CA LYS A 184 0.51 -22.44 -9.82
C LYS A 184 -0.78 -23.27 -9.83
N ASN A 185 -1.77 -22.84 -10.63
CA ASN A 185 -3.09 -23.46 -10.78
C ASN A 185 -4.01 -23.39 -9.53
N LYS A 186 -3.61 -22.69 -8.47
CA LYS A 186 -4.48 -22.40 -7.33
C LYS A 186 -5.05 -20.99 -7.45
N ASN A 187 -6.37 -20.88 -7.38
CA ASN A 187 -7.08 -19.60 -7.41
C ASN A 187 -7.29 -19.08 -5.99
N TYR A 188 -7.04 -17.79 -5.80
CA TYR A 188 -7.24 -17.05 -4.57
C TYR A 188 -8.28 -15.97 -4.81
N SER A 189 -9.37 -16.06 -4.07
CA SER A 189 -10.47 -15.10 -4.08
C SER A 189 -10.06 -13.74 -3.51
N SER A 190 -10.86 -12.70 -3.78
CA SER A 190 -10.62 -11.38 -3.19
C SER A 190 -10.57 -11.44 -1.66
N GLN A 191 -11.36 -12.29 -1.02
CA GLN A 191 -11.39 -12.38 0.44
C GLN A 191 -10.10 -13.00 0.99
N GLU A 192 -9.62 -14.08 0.38
CA GLU A 192 -8.36 -14.72 0.77
C GLU A 192 -7.17 -13.77 0.59
N ILE A 193 -7.13 -13.04 -0.52
CA ILE A 193 -6.11 -12.02 -0.79
C ILE A 193 -6.11 -10.96 0.32
N LEU A 194 -7.28 -10.47 0.73
CA LEU A 194 -7.38 -9.45 1.77
C LEU A 194 -6.96 -9.98 3.14
N ILE A 195 -7.31 -11.23 3.47
CA ILE A 195 -6.89 -11.88 4.73
C ILE A 195 -5.36 -12.04 4.77
N ILE A 196 -4.75 -12.57 3.72
CA ILE A 196 -3.30 -12.75 3.63
C ILE A 196 -2.61 -11.38 3.64
N GLY A 197 -3.14 -10.43 2.87
CA GLY A 197 -2.67 -9.06 2.83
C GLY A 197 -2.70 -8.37 4.20
N ASP A 198 -3.75 -8.59 5.00
CA ASP A 198 -3.87 -8.04 6.36
C ASP A 198 -2.77 -8.57 7.29
N ARG A 199 -2.50 -9.89 7.23
CA ARG A 199 -1.44 -10.51 8.03
C ARG A 199 -0.07 -9.96 7.66
N ILE A 200 0.22 -9.88 6.36
CA ILE A 200 1.49 -9.31 5.87
C ILE A 200 1.60 -7.83 6.25
N TYR A 201 0.50 -7.07 6.15
CA TYR A 201 0.48 -5.67 6.57
C TYR A 201 0.82 -5.52 8.05
N LYS A 202 0.29 -6.38 8.92
CA LYS A 202 0.60 -6.41 10.35
C LYS A 202 2.07 -6.70 10.60
N ILE A 203 2.63 -7.72 9.95
CA ILE A 203 4.07 -8.04 10.02
C ILE A 203 4.90 -6.80 9.62
N ILE A 204 4.60 -6.18 8.48
CA ILE A 204 5.32 -4.98 8.01
C ILE A 204 5.20 -3.83 9.03
N SER A 205 4.00 -3.62 9.59
CA SER A 205 3.74 -2.57 10.58
C SER A 205 4.49 -2.80 11.89
N GLU A 206 4.51 -4.03 12.39
CA GLU A 206 5.27 -4.42 13.57
C GLU A 206 6.75 -4.17 13.35
N LEU A 207 7.31 -4.60 12.22
CA LEU A 207 8.72 -4.35 11.91
C LEU A 207 9.05 -2.85 11.82
N MET A 208 8.19 -2.05 11.20
CA MET A 208 8.37 -0.59 11.15
C MET A 208 8.36 0.04 12.55
N ASN A 209 7.50 -0.45 13.45
CA ASN A 209 7.42 0.04 14.82
C ASN A 209 8.60 -0.43 15.68
N SER A 210 9.00 -1.70 15.61
CA SER A 210 10.15 -2.24 16.34
C SER A 210 11.46 -1.56 15.94
N SER A 211 11.63 -1.29 14.64
CA SER A 211 12.82 -0.59 14.13
C SER A 211 12.83 0.91 14.44
N SER A 212 11.71 1.49 14.86
CA SER A 212 11.65 2.91 15.28
C SER A 212 12.27 3.13 16.67
N ILE A 213 12.34 2.08 17.49
CA ILE A 213 12.93 2.09 18.83
C ILE A 213 14.47 2.12 18.75
N GLN A 214 15.07 1.64 17.65
CA GLN A 214 16.52 1.47 17.52
C GLN A 214 17.23 2.52 16.65
N ASN A 215 16.52 3.28 15.81
CA ASN A 215 17.12 4.32 14.97
C ASN A 215 16.10 5.41 14.61
N THR A 216 16.20 6.56 15.26
CA THR A 216 15.35 7.75 15.08
C THR A 216 15.68 8.56 13.82
N THR A 217 16.77 8.26 13.11
CA THR A 217 17.27 9.05 11.97
C THR A 217 16.83 8.53 10.60
N SER A 218 16.60 7.23 10.46
CA SER A 218 16.25 6.63 9.16
C SER A 218 14.77 6.84 8.81
N LYS A 219 14.53 7.66 7.77
CA LYS A 219 13.19 7.93 7.18
C LYS A 219 12.62 6.74 6.41
N VAL A 220 13.40 5.67 6.26
CA VAL A 220 13.04 4.48 5.49
C VAL A 220 13.27 3.22 6.32
N PHE A 221 12.56 2.16 5.96
CA PHE A 221 12.62 0.84 6.56
C PHE A 221 12.89 -0.20 5.45
N LYS A 222 13.79 -1.15 5.71
CA LYS A 222 14.14 -2.21 4.75
C LYS A 222 13.50 -3.53 5.17
N ILE A 223 12.90 -4.23 4.21
CA ILE A 223 12.46 -5.62 4.35
C ILE A 223 13.42 -6.48 3.52
N GLU A 224 14.13 -7.38 4.20
CA GLU A 224 15.06 -8.30 3.56
C GLU A 224 14.34 -9.32 2.64
N PRO A 225 14.97 -9.77 1.54
CA PRO A 225 14.46 -10.85 0.69
C PRO A 225 14.04 -12.09 1.50
N LYS A 226 12.91 -12.70 1.13
CA LYS A 226 12.36 -13.92 1.75
C LYS A 226 12.11 -13.82 3.27
N PHE A 227 12.07 -12.61 3.83
CA PHE A 227 11.78 -12.37 5.23
C PHE A 227 10.31 -12.66 5.58
N ILE A 228 9.38 -12.28 4.70
CA ILE A 228 7.96 -12.47 4.92
C ILE A 228 7.61 -13.94 4.62
N PRO A 229 7.10 -14.72 5.60
CA PRO A 229 6.81 -16.14 5.43
C PRO A 229 5.54 -16.38 4.59
N PHE A 230 5.63 -16.11 3.29
CA PHE A 230 4.48 -16.11 2.38
C PHE A 230 3.91 -17.51 2.12
N GLN A 231 4.76 -18.54 2.01
CA GLN A 231 4.32 -19.91 1.77
C GLN A 231 3.52 -20.49 2.94
N TYR A 232 3.93 -20.19 4.17
CA TYR A 232 3.24 -20.63 5.37
C TYR A 232 1.81 -20.10 5.43
N GLU A 233 1.62 -18.83 5.04
CA GLU A 233 0.32 -18.17 4.96
C GLU A 233 -0.60 -18.75 3.87
N MET A 234 -0.02 -19.14 2.73
CA MET A 234 -0.74 -19.79 1.63
C MET A 234 -1.19 -21.22 1.96
N SER A 235 -0.53 -21.88 2.92
CA SER A 235 -0.87 -23.21 3.43
C SER A 235 -1.80 -23.21 4.66
N PHE A 236 -1.72 -22.22 5.55
CA PHE A 236 -2.52 -22.20 6.78
C PHE A 236 -4.02 -21.97 6.53
N ASN A 237 -4.37 -21.24 5.47
CA ASN A 237 -5.78 -20.96 5.15
C ASN A 237 -6.55 -22.16 4.56
N SER A 238 -5.88 -23.21 4.04
CA SER A 238 -6.60 -24.43 3.64
C SER A 238 -7.17 -25.20 4.83
N ILE A 239 -6.59 -25.04 6.02
CA ILE A 239 -7.00 -25.76 7.24
C ILE A 239 -8.19 -25.04 7.90
N TYR A 240 -8.17 -23.71 7.97
CA TYR A 240 -9.27 -22.95 8.59
C TYR A 240 -10.51 -22.84 7.69
N LEU A 241 -10.37 -22.79 6.36
CA LEU A 241 -11.53 -22.77 5.47
C LEU A 241 -12.22 -24.14 5.38
N LYS A 242 -11.49 -25.26 5.51
CA LYS A 242 -12.11 -26.60 5.62
C LYS A 242 -12.95 -26.75 6.89
N LYS A 243 -12.57 -26.10 7.99
CA LYS A 243 -13.31 -26.16 9.27
C LYS A 243 -14.68 -25.47 9.20
N TYR A 244 -14.84 -24.45 8.36
CA TYR A 244 -16.14 -23.76 8.19
C TYR A 244 -17.07 -24.42 7.16
N SER A 245 -16.54 -25.23 6.24
CA SER A 245 -17.36 -26.00 5.28
C SER A 245 -17.87 -27.33 5.83
N ILE A 246 -17.37 -27.81 6.98
CA ILE A 246 -17.81 -29.06 7.60
C ILE A 246 -18.89 -28.81 8.69
N SER A 247 -19.09 -27.56 9.14
CA SER A 247 -20.05 -27.24 10.20
C SER A 247 -21.48 -26.94 9.72
N HIS A 248 -21.84 -27.19 8.46
CA HIS A 248 -23.20 -26.98 7.91
C HIS A 248 -23.78 -28.20 7.17
N SER A 249 -23.28 -29.41 7.45
CA SER A 249 -23.89 -30.65 6.95
C SER A 249 -24.14 -31.63 8.10
N SER A 250 -24.98 -31.22 9.05
CA SER A 250 -25.56 -32.12 10.07
C SER A 250 -26.82 -31.49 10.67
N THR A 251 -27.90 -31.50 9.91
CA THR A 251 -29.26 -31.62 10.46
C THR A 251 -30.06 -32.34 9.41
N GLU A 252 -30.35 -33.61 9.72
CA GLU A 252 -31.47 -34.39 9.20
C GLU A 252 -32.80 -33.62 9.35
#